data_AF-A0A6L4U1Q4-F1
#
_entry.id   AF-A0A6L4U1Q4-F1
#
_cell.length_a   1.000
_cell.length_b   1.000
_cell.length_c   1.000
_cell.angle_alpha   90.00
_cell.angle_beta   90.00
_cell.angle_gamma   90.00
#
_symmetry.space_group_name_H-M   'P 1'
#
loop_
_entity.id
_entity.type
_entity.pdbx_description
1 polymer ?
#
loop_
_entity_poly.entity_id
_entity_poly.type
_entity_poly.pdbx_seq_one_letter_code
_entity_poly.pdbx_strand_id
1 'polypeptide(L)'
;METTRIWDSRNNSHATVEHETLRPCPFCGGTPRIDDDVDDTTERYTVRCDCGGSMPGRYVPIDPSFQTRVTCLHSAVEKWNRRG
;
A
#
# COMPACT_ATOMS: atom_id res chain seq x y z
N MET A 1 -5.07 -13.16 5.81
CA MET A 1 -5.04 -11.72 6.12
C MET A 1 -3.59 -11.35 6.39
N GLU A 2 -3.18 -10.16 5.96
CA GLU A 2 -1.84 -9.59 6.20
C GLU A 2 -1.98 -8.25 6.92
N THR A 3 -0.88 -7.76 7.49
CA THR A 3 -0.86 -6.48 8.18
C THR A 3 0.26 -5.60 7.66
N THR A 4 -0.04 -4.32 7.49
CA THR A 4 0.92 -3.29 7.09
C THR A 4 0.94 -2.21 8.16
N ARG A 5 2.14 -1.75 8.53
CA ARG A 5 2.29 -0.61 9.44
C ARG A 5 2.19 0.68 8.63
N ILE A 6 1.31 1.58 9.05
CA ILE A 6 1.17 2.89 8.43
C ILE A 6 1.34 3.99 9.47
N TRP A 7 1.78 5.16 9.04
CA TRP A 7 1.92 6.32 9.91
C TRP A 7 0.55 6.91 10.28
N ASP A 8 0.31 7.10 11.57
CA ASP A 8 -0.82 7.83 12.13
C ASP A 8 -0.36 9.21 12.62
N SER A 9 -0.62 10.22 11.78
CA SER A 9 -0.26 11.60 12.06
C SER A 9 -0.98 12.19 13.29
N ARG A 10 -2.17 11.67 13.67
CA ARG A 10 -2.89 12.18 14.84
C ARG A 10 -2.26 11.74 16.15
N ASN A 11 -1.77 10.50 16.17
CA ASN A 11 -1.20 9.88 17.36
C ASN A 11 0.34 9.87 17.33
N ASN A 12 0.96 10.50 16.33
CA ASN A 12 2.41 10.53 16.11
C ASN A 12 3.05 9.14 16.29
N SER A 13 2.40 8.11 15.73
CA SER A 13 2.76 6.71 15.95
C SER A 13 2.43 5.85 14.73
N HIS A 14 3.01 4.65 14.66
CA HIS A 14 2.64 3.67 13.64
C HIS A 14 1.45 2.84 14.12
N ALA A 15 0.42 2.75 13.28
CA ALA A 15 -0.68 1.83 13.48
C ALA A 15 -0.54 0.62 12.55
N THR A 16 -0.94 -0.55 13.04
CA THR A 16 -1.02 -1.77 12.24
C THR A 16 -2.41 -1.86 11.61
N VAL A 17 -2.48 -1.97 10.29
CA VAL A 17 -3.73 -2.08 9.54
C VAL A 17 -3.80 -3.44 8.88
N GLU A 18 -4.90 -4.16 9.14
CA GLU A 18 -5.17 -5.45 8.51
C GLU A 18 -5.75 -5.26 7.11
N HIS A 19 -5.33 -6.09 6.16
CA HIS A 19 -5.86 -6.12 4.81
C HIS A 19 -5.89 -7.55 4.26
N GLU A 20 -6.52 -7.71 3.10
CA GLU A 20 -6.50 -8.96 2.37
C GLU A 20 -5.07 -9.35 2.00
N THR A 21 -4.76 -10.64 2.06
CA THR A 21 -3.44 -11.15 1.65
C THR A 21 -3.19 -10.84 0.18
N LEU A 22 -2.00 -10.37 -0.15
CA LEU A 22 -1.63 -10.04 -1.52
C LEU A 22 -1.54 -11.32 -2.36
N ARG A 23 -2.17 -11.33 -3.54
CA ARG A 23 -1.99 -12.41 -4.52
C ARG A 23 -0.54 -12.44 -5.01
N PRO A 24 0.04 -13.63 -5.29
CA PRO A 24 1.40 -13.77 -5.81
C PRO A 24 1.64 -12.95 -7.07
N CYS A 25 2.86 -12.47 -7.28
CA CYS A 25 3.22 -11.71 -8.46
C CYS A 25 2.88 -12.50 -9.75
N PRO A 26 2.14 -11.91 -10.71
CA PRO A 26 1.69 -12.65 -11.89
C PRO A 26 2.84 -12.94 -12.86
N PHE A 27 3.97 -12.24 -12.75
CA PHE A 27 5.12 -12.40 -13.64
C PHE A 27 6.07 -13.52 -13.17
N CYS A 28 6.32 -13.61 -11.86
CA CYS A 28 7.34 -14.50 -11.31
C CYS A 28 6.82 -15.42 -10.19
N GLY A 29 5.54 -15.33 -9.80
CA GLY A 29 4.96 -16.09 -8.70
C GLY A 29 5.46 -15.69 -7.30
N GLY A 30 6.39 -14.74 -7.22
CA GLY A 30 7.00 -14.29 -5.96
C GLY A 30 6.06 -13.52 -5.05
N THR A 31 6.45 -13.40 -3.78
CA THR A 31 5.71 -12.65 -2.76
C THR A 31 5.89 -11.14 -2.97
N PRO A 32 4.82 -10.39 -3.25
CA PRO A 32 4.89 -8.94 -3.34
C PRO A 32 4.94 -8.28 -1.95
N ARG A 33 5.32 -7.01 -1.92
CA ARG A 33 5.39 -6.15 -0.73
C ARG A 33 4.69 -4.82 -0.99
N ILE A 34 4.25 -4.16 0.06
CA ILE A 34 3.70 -2.80 0.00
C ILE A 34 4.79 -1.83 0.43
N ASP A 35 5.08 -0.85 -0.43
CA ASP A 35 5.91 0.31 -0.14
C ASP A 35 5.03 1.54 0.05
N ASP A 36 5.37 2.38 1.02
CA ASP A 36 4.95 3.76 1.08
C ASP A 36 5.86 4.62 0.18
N ASP A 37 5.29 5.16 -0.88
CA ASP A 37 5.95 6.15 -1.73
C ASP A 37 5.48 7.54 -1.27
N VAL A 38 6.39 8.29 -0.66
CA VAL A 38 6.16 9.65 -0.15
C VAL A 38 7.04 10.61 -0.95
N ASP A 39 6.40 11.58 -1.60
CA ASP A 39 7.02 12.70 -2.31
C ASP A 39 6.63 14.03 -1.61
N ASP A 40 7.29 15.14 -1.94
CA ASP A 40 7.10 16.46 -1.29
C ASP A 40 5.65 16.98 -1.27
N THR A 41 4.80 16.48 -2.16
CA THR A 41 3.40 16.93 -2.31
C THR A 41 2.36 15.83 -2.13
N THR A 42 2.78 14.57 -2.19
CA THR A 42 1.84 13.44 -2.27
C THR A 42 2.39 12.18 -1.63
N GLU A 43 1.49 11.36 -1.10
CA GLU A 43 1.78 10.02 -0.58
C GLU A 43 0.97 8.98 -1.36
N ARG A 44 1.50 7.77 -1.52
CA ARG A 44 0.77 6.63 -2.10
C ARG A 44 1.33 5.30 -1.59
N TYR A 45 0.52 4.25 -1.65
CA TYR A 45 1.00 2.89 -1.43
C TYR A 45 1.21 2.18 -2.77
N THR A 46 2.36 1.54 -2.94
CA THR A 46 2.72 0.78 -4.14
C THR A 46 2.91 -0.67 -3.78
N VAL A 47 2.27 -1.57 -4.51
CA VAL A 47 2.61 -2.99 -4.39
C VAL A 47 3.75 -3.30 -5.36
N ARG A 48 4.88 -3.77 -4.85
CA ARG A 48 6.08 -4.11 -5.62
C ARG A 48 6.45 -5.58 -5.44
N CYS A 49 7.17 -6.11 -6.42
CA CYS A 49 7.79 -7.42 -6.35
C CYS A 49 9.23 -7.32 -6.83
N ASP A 50 10.14 -8.08 -6.22
CA ASP A 50 11.58 -8.03 -6.50
C ASP A 50 11.93 -8.36 -7.96
N CYS A 51 11.04 -9.05 -8.69
CA CYS A 51 11.20 -9.32 -10.13
C CYS A 51 10.86 -8.11 -11.03
N GLY A 52 10.59 -6.94 -10.46
CA GLY A 52 10.29 -5.70 -11.19
C GLY A 52 8.80 -5.41 -11.41
N GLY A 53 7.92 -6.34 -11.02
CA GLY A 53 6.47 -6.11 -11.05
C GLY A 53 6.09 -5.01 -10.07
N SER A 54 5.45 -3.94 -10.53
CA SER A 54 5.00 -2.84 -9.68
C SER A 54 3.59 -2.40 -10.03
N MET A 55 2.83 -2.00 -9.02
CA MET A 55 1.50 -1.47 -9.18
C MET A 55 1.29 -0.28 -8.25
N PRO A 56 1.27 0.95 -8.81
CA PRO A 56 1.02 2.13 -8.02
C PRO A 56 -0.44 2.19 -7.56
N GLY A 57 -0.66 2.49 -6.28
CA GLY A 57 -1.95 2.86 -5.72
C GLY A 57 -2.38 4.27 -6.13
N ARG A 58 -3.35 4.84 -5.41
CA ARG A 58 -3.83 6.20 -5.64
C ARG A 58 -2.93 7.21 -4.93
N TYR A 59 -2.62 8.32 -5.60
CA TYR A 59 -2.02 9.49 -4.99
C TYR A 59 -3.00 10.14 -4.02
N VAL A 60 -2.51 10.50 -2.84
CA VAL A 60 -3.18 11.37 -1.88
C VAL A 60 -2.28 12.55 -1.56
N PRO A 61 -2.84 13.71 -1.16
CA PRO A 61 -2.04 14.84 -0.69
C PRO A 61 -1.14 14.42 0.48
N ILE A 62 -0.01 15.10 0.65
CA ILE A 62 0.87 14.93 1.82
C ILE A 62 0.12 15.25 3.13
N ASP A 63 0.50 14.55 4.20
CA ASP A 63 -0.20 14.56 5.49
C ASP A 63 -1.72 14.28 5.40
N PRO A 64 -2.14 13.24 4.65
CA PRO A 64 -3.53 12.89 4.58
C PRO A 64 -3.97 12.33 5.93
N SER A 65 -5.27 12.41 6.21
CA SER A 65 -5.83 11.81 7.43
C SER A 65 -5.49 10.31 7.51
N PHE A 66 -5.38 9.78 8.73
CA PHE A 66 -5.18 8.35 8.95
C PHE A 66 -6.16 7.48 8.13
N GLN A 67 -7.45 7.85 8.14
CA GLN A 67 -8.48 7.16 7.37
C GLN A 67 -8.20 7.18 5.86
N THR A 68 -7.69 8.29 5.33
CA THR A 68 -7.30 8.40 3.93
C THR A 68 -6.13 7.47 3.59
N ARG A 69 -5.13 7.36 4.48
CA ARG A 69 -4.01 6.41 4.33
C ARG A 69 -4.52 4.97 4.31
N VAL A 70 -5.39 4.60 5.25
CA VAL A 70 -6.04 3.27 5.32
C VAL A 70 -6.78 2.97 4.01
N THR A 71 -7.63 3.88 3.54
CA THR A 71 -8.37 3.70 2.30
C THR A 71 -7.44 3.56 1.08
N CYS A 72 -6.35 4.32 1.02
CA CYS A 72 -5.36 4.17 -0.05
C CYS A 72 -4.63 2.83 -0.01
N LEU A 73 -4.26 2.35 1.18
CA LEU A 73 -3.66 1.02 1.37
C LEU A 73 -4.60 -0.08 0.84
N HIS A 74 -5.86 -0.09 1.30
CA HIS A 74 -6.85 -1.06 0.82
C HIS A 74 -7.07 -0.97 -0.69
N SER A 75 -7.12 0.24 -1.25
CA SER A 75 -7.25 0.42 -2.69
C SER A 75 -6.06 -0.13 -3.47
N ALA A 76 -4.82 0.00 -2.95
CA ALA A 76 -3.64 -0.58 -3.57
C ALA A 76 -3.66 -2.12 -3.54
N VAL A 77 -4.04 -2.69 -2.39
CA VAL A 77 -4.21 -4.15 -2.20
C VAL A 77 -5.29 -4.71 -3.13
N GLU A 78 -6.46 -4.06 -3.19
CA GLU A 78 -7.57 -4.46 -4.05
C GLU A 78 -7.19 -4.37 -5.53
N LYS A 79 -6.57 -3.24 -5.94
CA LYS A 79 -6.12 -3.03 -7.32
C LYS A 79 -5.11 -4.10 -7.72
N TRP A 80 -4.15 -4.41 -6.84
CA TRP A 80 -3.26 -5.53 -7.00
C TRP A 80 -4.09 -6.81 -7.17
N ASN A 81 -4.87 -7.22 -6.19
CA ASN A 81 -5.57 -8.51 -6.21
C ASN A 81 -6.57 -8.69 -7.37
N ARG A 82 -7.10 -7.60 -7.93
CA ARG A 82 -7.97 -7.61 -9.12
C ARG A 82 -7.24 -7.64 -10.47
N ARG A 83 -5.91 -7.51 -10.51
CA ARG A 83 -5.11 -7.50 -11.75
C ARG A 83 -5.11 -8.80 -12.56
N GLY A 84 -5.96 -9.77 -12.19
CA GLY A 84 -6.04 -11.10 -12.79
C GLY A 84 -6.89 -11.12 -14.05
#